data_AF-A0A533SPS5-F1
#
_entry.id   AF-A0A533SPS5-F1
#
_cell.length_a   1.000
_cell.length_b   1.000
_cell.length_c   1.000
_cell.angle_alpha   90.00
_cell.angle_beta   90.00
_cell.angle_gamma   90.00
#
_symmetry.space_group_name_H-M   'P 1'
#
loop_
_entity.id
_entity.type
_entity.pdbx_description
1 polymer ?
#
loop_
_entity_poly.entity_id
_entity_poly.type
_entity_poly.pdbx_seq_one_letter_code
_entity_poly.pdbx_strand_id
1 'polypeptide(L)' 'QMYSVEKPFALQSLADRLERVFPRMVRVVEGAGVIVVMDKIRLGEKGIIEGSGPAAERVQRVYDEFMKEQSKGT' A
#
# COMPACT_ATOMS: atom_id res chain seq x y z
N GLN A 1 -21.77 -8.56 -21.43
CA GLN A 1 -20.70 -7.64 -21.02
C GLN A 1 -20.13 -8.18 -19.72
N MET A 2 -18.86 -8.59 -19.70
CA MET A 2 -18.21 -9.09 -18.50
C MET A 2 -17.69 -7.90 -17.70
N TYR A 3 -18.36 -7.56 -16.60
CA TYR A 3 -17.78 -6.68 -15.60
C TYR A 3 -16.82 -7.55 -14.80
N SER A 4 -15.52 -7.43 -15.05
CA SER A 4 -14.54 -7.95 -14.09
C SER A 4 -14.71 -7.09 -12.85
N VAL A 5 -15.36 -7.64 -11.82
CA VAL A 5 -15.37 -7.02 -10.50
C VAL A 5 -13.97 -7.27 -9.96
N GLU A 6 -13.01 -6.45 -10.38
CA GLU A 6 -11.67 -6.47 -9.78
C GLU A 6 -11.90 -6.41 -8.27
N LYS A 7 -11.44 -7.46 -7.56
CA LYS A 7 -11.53 -7.48 -6.09
C LYS A 7 -10.98 -6.15 -5.60
N PRO A 8 -11.70 -5.39 -4.77
CA PRO A 8 -11.18 -4.12 -4.27
C PRO A 8 -9.81 -4.40 -3.67
N PHE A 9 -8.79 -3.74 -4.23
CA PHE A 9 -7.44 -3.82 -3.70
C PHE A 9 -7.52 -3.57 -2.19
N ALA A 10 -7.00 -4.51 -1.40
CA ALA A 10 -7.15 -4.48 0.05
C ALA A 10 -6.18 -3.44 0.65
N LEU A 11 -6.46 -2.16 0.40
CA LEU A 11 -5.75 -1.00 0.95
C LEU A 11 -5.54 -1.15 2.45
N GLN A 12 -6.58 -1.63 3.16
CA GLN A 12 -6.50 -1.86 4.59
C GLN A 12 -5.46 -2.93 4.96
N SER A 13 -5.41 -4.06 4.24
CA SER A 13 -4.44 -5.13 4.54
C SER A 13 -2.99 -4.68 4.30
N LEU A 14 -2.76 -3.87 3.27
CA LEU A 14 -1.44 -3.26 3.05
C LEU A 14 -1.12 -2.23 4.14
N ALA A 15 -2.09 -1.40 4.54
CA ALA A 15 -1.92 -0.43 5.61
C ALA A 15 -1.58 -1.09 6.95
N ASP A 16 -2.25 -2.19 7.31
CA ASP A 16 -1.98 -2.95 8.53
C ASP A 16 -0.56 -3.52 8.54
N ARG A 17 -0.06 -3.96 7.37
CA ARG A 17 1.32 -4.45 7.24
C ARG A 17 2.33 -3.32 7.39
N LEU A 18 2.04 -2.16 6.80
CA LEU A 18 2.88 -0.97 6.94
C LEU A 18 2.89 -0.48 8.40
N GLU A 19 1.76 -0.52 9.10
CA GLU A 19 1.64 -0.08 10.51
C GLU A 19 2.54 -0.90 11.45
N ARG A 20 2.76 -2.18 11.16
CA ARG A 20 3.73 -3.03 11.89
C ARG A 20 5.18 -2.56 11.73
N VAL A 21 5.50 -1.92 10.61
CA VAL A 21 6.85 -1.41 10.28
C VAL A 21 7.00 0.06 10.66
N PHE A 22 5.91 0.83 10.58
CA PHE A 22 5.84 2.27 10.81
C PHE A 22 4.74 2.61 11.82
N PRO A 23 4.91 2.28 13.11
CA PRO A 23 3.84 2.41 14.08
C PRO A 23 3.37 3.86 14.25
N ARG A 24 2.04 4.06 14.26
CA ARG A 24 1.33 5.34 14.40
C ARG A 24 1.64 6.34 13.29
N MET A 25 2.20 5.87 12.17
CA MET A 25 2.63 6.70 11.06
C MET A 25 1.90 6.34 9.76
N VAL A 26 0.90 5.45 9.79
CA VAL A 26 0.14 5.03 8.61
C VAL A 26 -1.30 5.51 8.70
N ARG A 27 -1.79 6.11 7.61
CA ARG A 27 -3.19 6.55 7.46
C ARG A 27 -3.72 6.15 6.10
N VAL A 28 -4.91 5.56 6.07
CA VAL A 28 -5.67 5.31 4.84
C VAL A 28 -6.53 6.54 4.53
N VAL A 29 -6.49 7.01 3.29
CA VAL A 29 -7.37 8.05 2.75
C VAL A 29 -8.30 7.38 1.74
N GLU A 30 -9.39 6.79 2.26
CA GLU A 30 -10.28 5.92 1.48
C GLU A 30 -10.84 6.61 0.23
N GLY A 31 -11.27 7.88 0.35
CA GLY A 31 -11.82 8.64 -0.77
C GLY A 31 -10.83 8.90 -1.92
N ALA A 32 -9.53 8.79 -1.66
CA ALA A 32 -8.48 8.94 -2.67
C ALA A 32 -7.81 7.60 -3.04
N GLY A 33 -8.17 6.49 -2.36
CA GLY A 33 -7.54 5.19 -2.59
C GLY A 33 -6.04 5.16 -2.29
N VAL A 34 -5.58 5.96 -1.33
CA VAL A 34 -4.15 6.07 -0.98
C VAL A 34 -3.87 5.82 0.49
N ILE A 35 -2.67 5.34 0.76
CA ILE A 35 -2.07 5.24 2.09
C ILE A 35 -1.02 6.34 2.20
N VAL A 36 -1.02 7.05 3.32
CA VAL A 36 0.00 8.04 3.68
C VAL A 36 0.84 7.48 4.80
N VAL A 37 2.17 7.44 4.60
CA VAL A 37 3.15 6.99 5.59
C VAL A 37 4.04 8.16 6.00
N MET A 38 4.21 8.36 7.31
CA MET A 38 4.99 9.45 7.90
C MET A 38 4.60 10.85 7.39
N ASP A 39 3.32 11.04 7.02
CA ASP A 39 2.77 12.26 6.41
C ASP A 39 3.48 12.75 5.13
N LYS A 40 4.35 11.93 4.52
CA LYS A 40 5.23 12.35 3.42
C LYS A 40 5.35 11.37 2.26
N ILE A 41 5.03 10.08 2.48
CA ILE A 41 5.05 9.06 1.43
C ILE A 41 3.60 8.72 1.10
N ARG A 42 3.24 8.78 -0.17
CA ARG A 42 1.91 8.37 -0.66
C ARG A 42 2.03 7.12 -1.52
N LEU A 43 1.11 6.21 -1.31
CA LEU A 43 1.09 4.87 -1.88
C LEU A 43 -0.34 4.58 -2.36
N GLY A 44 -0.49 4.10 -3.59
CA GLY A 44 -1.74 3.59 -4.11
C GLY A 44 -1.63 2.11 -4.47
N GLU A 45 -2.65 1.58 -5.15
CA GLU A 45 -2.68 0.19 -5.62
C GLU A 45 -1.47 -0.20 -6.47
N LYS A 46 -0.91 0.73 -7.23
CA LYS A 46 0.21 0.48 -8.15
C LYS A 46 1.60 0.74 -7.54
N GLY A 47 1.66 1.05 -6.24
CA GLY A 47 2.91 1.34 -5.52
C GLY A 47 3.03 2.80 -5.09
N ILE A 48 4.27 3.27 -4.89
CA ILE A 48 4.54 4.63 -4.40
C ILE A 48 4.18 5.67 -5.48
N ILE A 49 3.38 6.66 -5.09
CA ILE A 49 2.97 7.82 -5.90
C ILE A 49 3.90 9.01 -5.63
N GLU A 50 4.27 9.22 -4.35
CA GLU A 50 5.09 10.34 -3.90
C GLU A 50 5.97 9.92 -2.72
N GLY A 51 7.17 10.49 -2.65
CA GLY A 51 8.13 10.26 -1.57
C GLY A 51 9.41 9.58 -2.07
N SER A 52 10.52 9.84 -1.39
CA SER A 52 11.84 9.29 -1.72
C SER A 52 12.71 9.09 -0.47
N GLY A 53 13.89 8.50 -0.68
CA GLY A 53 14.87 8.24 0.38
C GLY A 53 14.61 6.94 1.16
N PRO A 54 15.37 6.69 2.24
CA PRO A 54 15.42 5.38 2.91
C PRO A 54 14.07 4.89 3.45
N ALA A 55 13.22 5.82 3.91
CA ALA A 55 11.87 5.48 4.37
C ALA A 55 10.97 5.03 3.21
N ALA A 56 11.03 5.69 2.06
CA ALA A 56 10.28 5.31 0.86
C ALA A 56 10.76 3.96 0.32
N GLU A 57 12.07 3.71 0.29
CA GLU A 57 12.60 2.38 -0.07
C GLU A 57 12.09 1.27 0.85
N ARG A 58 11.96 1.55 2.15
CA ARG A 58 11.41 0.59 3.11
C ARG A 58 9.92 0.35 2.89
N VAL A 59 9.14 1.39 2.57
CA VAL A 59 7.73 1.25 2.15
C VAL A 59 7.62 0.42 0.87
N GLN A 60 8.48 0.68 -0.13
CA GLN A 60 8.50 -0.07 -1.39
C GLN A 60 8.73 -1.57 -1.16
N ARG A 61 9.69 -1.93 -0.29
CA ARG A 61 9.95 -3.34 0.04
C ARG A 61 8.73 -4.04 0.64
N VAL A 62 8.02 -3.38 1.56
CA VAL A 62 6.79 -3.93 2.17
C VAL A 62 5.70 -4.13 1.11
N TYR A 63 5.53 -3.16 0.21
CA TYR A 63 4.59 -3.27 -0.92
C TYR A 63 4.97 -4.42 -1.86
N ASP A 64 6.23 -4.54 -2.25
CA ASP A 64 6.70 -5.59 -3.16
C ASP A 64 6.50 -6.99 -2.57
N GLU A 65 6.80 -7.17 -1.29
CA GLU A 65 6.54 -8.41 -0.56
C GLU A 65 5.05 -8.74 -0.52
N PHE A 66 4.21 -7.76 -0.20
CA PHE A 66 2.75 -7.91 -0.19
C PHE A 66 2.22 -8.35 -1.57
N MET A 67 2.66 -7.69 -2.65
CA MET A 67 2.22 -8.03 -4.01
C MET A 67 2.73 -9.41 -4.47
N LYS A 68 3.94 -9.80 -4.06
CA LYS A 68 4.47 -11.15 -4.31
C LYS A 68 3.65 -12.24 -3.61
N GLU A 69 3.10 -11.96 -2.44
CA GLU A 69 2.22 -12.90 -1.72
C GLU A 69 0.84 -12.98 -2.38
N GLN A 70 0.26 -11.83 -2.75
CA GLN A 70 -1.05 -11.77 -3.42
C GLN A 70 -1.04 -12.51 -4.77
N SER A 71 0.05 -12.42 -5.52
CA SER A 71 0.23 -13.11 -6.81
C SER A 71 0.49 -14.61 -6.69
N LYS A 72 0.92 -15.10 -5.52
CA LYS A 72 1.12 -16.54 -5.26
C LYS A 72 -0.10 -17.24 -4.65
N GLY A 73 -1.08 -16.47 -4.18
CA GLY A 73 -2.31 -16.96 -3.54
C GLY A 73 -3.53 -17.09 -4.46
N THR A 74 -3.34 -17.09 -5.79
CA THR A 74 -4.40 -17.32 -6.79
C THR A 74 -4.16 -18.63 -7.53
#